data_AF-A0A5N6LDJ5-F1
#
_entry.id   AF-A0A5N6LDJ5-F1
#
_cell.length_a   1.000
_cell.length_b   1.000
_cell.length_c   1.000
_cell.angle_alpha   90.00
_cell.angle_beta   90.00
_cell.angle_gamma   90.00
#
_symmetry.space_group_name_H-M   'P 1'
#
loop_
_entity.id
_entity.type
_entity.pdbx_description
1 polymer ?
#
loop_
_entity_poly.entity_id
_entity_poly.type
_entity_poly.pdbx_seq_one_letter_code
_entity_poly.pdbx_strand_id
1 'polypeptide(L)'
;MWRPVLMAKLIQQFNHLGPIRAQTLVYIHNQTTESTTGVDIYSGEPTSKRKIGENVPRNEKVNFLVKILNDLDDSKESVYNALDAWAAWEQDFPIGPLRQALIGLEKQHQWHRIIHVIKWMLSKGQGTTMGTYGQLVRALDMDHRAEEAHDVWVKKLGVDMHSVPWQLCHQMISVYYRNNMMERAVKLFKGLEAFDRKPRDKKIVKKVCDAYEILGLIEEKERLLKKYESLFNDTSPSKRSTRTSKKKSKS
;
A
#
# COMPACT_ATOMS: atom_id res chain seq x y z
N MET A 1 -27.07 -11.41 -36.85
CA MET A 1 -25.91 -11.99 -37.56
C MET A 1 -24.68 -11.75 -36.70
N TRP A 2 -24.11 -12.81 -36.13
CA TRP A 2 -22.91 -12.78 -35.29
C TRP A 2 -21.66 -12.62 -36.16
N ARG A 3 -20.58 -11.97 -35.67
CA ARG A 3 -19.38 -12.72 -35.26
C ARG A 3 -18.43 -11.95 -34.31
N PRO A 4 -18.32 -12.44 -33.06
CA PRO A 4 -17.33 -12.08 -32.05
C PRO A 4 -16.07 -12.94 -32.20
N VAL A 5 -14.93 -12.33 -32.53
CA VAL A 5 -13.65 -13.07 -32.70
C VAL A 5 -12.48 -12.47 -31.90
N LEU A 6 -12.60 -11.24 -31.37
CA LEU A 6 -11.49 -10.62 -30.61
C LEU A 6 -11.56 -10.76 -29.09
N MET A 7 -12.66 -11.31 -28.55
CA MET A 7 -12.74 -11.69 -27.12
C MET A 7 -12.50 -13.17 -26.85
N ALA A 8 -12.33 -13.99 -27.90
CA ALA A 8 -12.02 -15.42 -27.77
C ALA A 8 -10.51 -15.73 -27.70
N LYS A 9 -9.62 -14.73 -27.83
CA LYS A 9 -8.16 -14.94 -27.79
C LYS A 9 -7.48 -14.54 -26.48
N LEU A 10 -8.23 -14.09 -25.48
CA LEU A 10 -7.73 -13.83 -24.11
C LEU A 10 -8.38 -14.73 -23.04
N ILE A 11 -9.26 -15.66 -23.44
CA ILE A 11 -9.86 -16.69 -22.59
C ILE A 11 -9.48 -18.09 -23.12
N GLN A 12 -8.25 -18.24 -23.60
CA GLN A 12 -7.67 -19.54 -23.98
C GLN A 12 -6.20 -19.63 -23.55
N GLN A 13 -5.91 -19.23 -22.31
CA GLN A 13 -4.67 -19.63 -21.61
C GLN A 13 -4.86 -19.90 -20.11
N PHE A 14 -6.10 -20.06 -19.63
CA PHE A 14 -6.40 -20.40 -18.22
C PHE A 14 -7.46 -21.49 -18.04
N ASN A 15 -7.67 -22.35 -19.05
CA ASN A 15 -8.55 -23.52 -18.93
C ASN A 15 -7.78 -24.82 -19.25
N HIS A 16 -6.89 -25.21 -18.35
CA HIS A 16 -6.66 -26.61 -18.04
C HIS A 16 -6.62 -26.73 -16.53
N LEU A 17 -7.78 -27.00 -15.94
CA LEU A 17 -8.00 -27.76 -14.70
C LEU A 17 -9.51 -27.70 -14.43
N GLY A 18 -10.19 -28.81 -14.73
CA GLY A 18 -11.61 -28.99 -14.44
C GLY A 18 -11.89 -29.08 -12.92
N PRO A 19 -13.16 -29.26 -12.52
CA PRO A 19 -13.56 -29.17 -11.13
C PRO A 19 -13.06 -30.38 -10.35
N ILE A 20 -12.22 -30.16 -9.34
CA ILE A 20 -11.89 -31.20 -8.36
C ILE A 20 -12.91 -31.12 -7.23
N ARG A 21 -13.72 -32.19 -7.16
CA ARG A 21 -14.64 -32.53 -6.08
C ARG A 21 -13.93 -32.52 -4.72
N ALA A 22 -14.65 -32.08 -3.70
CA ALA A 22 -14.31 -32.31 -2.31
C ALA A 22 -14.16 -33.82 -2.03
N GLN A 23 -12.98 -34.24 -1.55
CA GLN A 23 -12.80 -35.49 -0.81
C GLN A 23 -11.81 -35.27 0.34
N THR A 24 -12.39 -35.29 1.53
CA THR A 24 -11.90 -35.75 2.83
C THR A 24 -10.55 -36.49 2.83
N LEU A 25 -9.60 -36.03 3.67
CA LEU A 25 -8.54 -36.88 4.21
C LEU A 25 -8.51 -36.75 5.74
N VAL A 26 -9.40 -37.51 6.38
CA VAL A 26 -9.14 -38.16 7.66
C VAL A 26 -8.83 -39.61 7.31
N TYR A 27 -7.56 -39.97 7.14
CA TYR A 27 -7.11 -41.37 7.20
C TYR A 27 -5.58 -41.47 7.15
N ILE A 28 -4.89 -41.36 8.30
CA ILE A 28 -3.78 -42.26 8.66
C ILE A 28 -3.79 -42.39 10.18
N HIS A 29 -4.59 -43.34 10.68
CA HIS A 29 -4.36 -43.98 11.97
C HIS A 29 -4.33 -45.49 11.72
N ASN A 30 -3.24 -46.10 12.17
CA ASN A 30 -3.03 -47.53 12.44
C ASN A 30 -2.82 -48.51 11.27
N GLN A 31 -1.56 -48.94 11.14
CA GLN A 31 -1.06 -50.31 11.37
C GLN A 31 0.48 -50.18 11.26
N THR A 32 1.32 -50.71 12.16
CA THR A 32 1.39 -52.07 12.68
C THR A 32 2.16 -52.08 14.01
N THR A 33 1.62 -52.80 14.98
CA THR A 33 2.32 -53.26 16.18
C THR A 33 3.32 -54.36 15.81
N GLU A 34 4.59 -54.20 16.15
CA GLU A 34 5.45 -55.34 16.48
C GLU A 34 6.55 -54.89 17.44
N SER A 35 6.73 -55.71 18.46
CA SER A 35 7.50 -55.51 19.68
C SER A 35 8.94 -55.98 19.51
N THR A 36 9.94 -55.13 19.78
CA THR A 36 11.24 -55.56 20.35
C THR A 36 11.98 -54.38 21.02
N THR A 37 12.28 -54.58 22.31
CA THR A 37 13.35 -54.05 23.17
C THR A 37 14.15 -52.78 22.77
N GLY A 38 14.08 -51.77 23.65
CA GLY A 38 15.25 -51.15 24.31
C GLY A 38 16.19 -50.24 23.49
N VAL A 39 16.17 -48.95 23.82
CA VAL A 39 17.30 -48.16 24.39
C VAL A 39 16.97 -46.66 24.21
N ASP A 40 17.06 -45.93 25.33
CA ASP A 40 16.97 -44.47 25.42
C ASP A 40 17.91 -43.75 24.45
N ILE A 41 17.56 -42.54 24.00
CA ILE A 41 18.42 -41.35 23.92
C ILE A 41 17.75 -40.19 23.14
N TYR A 42 17.90 -38.98 23.70
CA TYR A 42 17.61 -37.63 23.21
C TYR A 42 16.16 -37.11 23.18
N SER A 43 15.84 -36.40 24.27
CA SER A 43 14.90 -35.28 24.36
C SER A 43 15.13 -34.24 23.26
N GLY A 44 14.36 -34.30 22.19
CA GLY A 44 14.12 -33.17 21.30
C GLY A 44 12.83 -32.47 21.71
N GLU A 45 12.93 -31.19 22.09
CA GLU A 45 11.76 -30.35 22.33
C GLU A 45 10.80 -30.41 21.13
N PRO A 46 9.47 -30.52 21.35
CA PRO A 46 8.52 -30.42 20.27
C PRO A 46 8.55 -28.97 19.77
N THR A 47 9.00 -28.83 18.53
CA THR A 47 9.01 -27.59 17.76
C THR A 47 7.72 -26.81 17.97
N SER A 48 7.89 -25.60 18.49
CA SER A 48 6.85 -24.60 18.79
C SER A 48 5.68 -24.64 17.79
N LYS A 49 4.53 -25.16 18.24
CA LYS A 49 3.24 -25.00 17.56
C LYS A 49 3.06 -23.50 17.26
N ARG A 50 3.18 -23.10 15.98
CA ARG A 50 2.92 -21.73 15.54
C ARG A 50 1.49 -21.40 15.97
N LYS A 51 1.37 -20.48 16.95
CA LYS A 51 0.09 -20.02 17.51
C LYS A 51 -0.66 -19.21 16.45
N ILE A 52 -1.21 -19.83 15.43
CA ILE A 52 -1.89 -19.10 14.35
C ILE A 52 -3.31 -18.76 14.81
N GLY A 53 -3.56 -17.47 15.08
CA GLY A 53 -4.88 -16.82 15.10
C GLY A 53 -5.83 -17.16 16.24
N GLU A 54 -6.07 -18.44 16.50
CA GLU A 54 -7.23 -18.95 17.26
C GLU A 54 -7.21 -18.58 18.76
N ASN A 55 -6.03 -18.25 19.31
CA ASN A 55 -5.85 -18.00 20.75
C ASN A 55 -5.35 -16.59 21.09
N VAL A 56 -5.38 -15.64 20.15
CA VAL A 56 -4.85 -14.29 20.39
C VAL A 56 -5.98 -13.37 20.90
N PRO A 57 -5.86 -12.78 22.10
CA PRO A 57 -6.82 -11.83 22.63
C PRO A 57 -7.07 -10.68 21.65
N ARG A 58 -8.32 -10.20 21.55
CA ARG A 58 -8.72 -9.15 20.59
C ARG A 58 -7.85 -7.88 20.66
N ASN A 59 -7.41 -7.51 21.87
CA ASN A 59 -6.52 -6.37 22.14
C ASN A 59 -5.06 -6.61 21.72
N GLU A 60 -4.64 -7.86 21.49
CA GLU A 60 -3.28 -8.23 21.11
C GLU A 60 -3.14 -8.58 19.62
N LYS A 61 -4.24 -8.81 18.91
CA LYS A 61 -4.25 -9.21 17.49
C LYS A 61 -3.41 -8.31 16.58
N VAL A 62 -3.43 -6.99 16.81
CA VAL A 62 -2.63 -6.04 16.03
C VAL A 62 -1.13 -6.23 16.28
N ASN A 63 -0.72 -6.31 17.55
CA ASN A 63 0.69 -6.48 17.90
C ASN A 63 1.20 -7.86 17.44
N PHE A 64 0.36 -8.87 17.55
CA PHE A 64 0.63 -10.21 17.04
C PHE A 64 0.81 -10.21 15.51
N LEU A 65 -0.08 -9.54 14.76
CA LEU A 65 0.03 -9.41 13.31
C LEU A 65 1.29 -8.66 12.89
N VAL A 66 1.61 -7.54 13.55
CA VAL A 66 2.86 -6.80 13.32
C VAL A 66 4.07 -7.68 13.58
N LYS A 67 4.07 -8.43 14.69
CA LYS A 67 5.16 -9.34 15.05
C LYS A 67 5.33 -10.45 14.00
N ILE A 68 4.25 -11.15 13.64
CA ILE A 68 4.31 -12.17 12.58
C ILE A 68 4.89 -11.54 11.33
N LEU A 69 4.28 -10.44 10.85
CA LEU A 69 4.71 -9.81 9.62
C LEU A 69 6.18 -9.46 9.68
N ASN A 70 6.70 -8.94 10.79
CA ASN A 70 8.11 -8.63 10.99
C ASN A 70 9.05 -9.86 10.98
N ASP A 71 8.58 -10.99 11.51
CA ASP A 71 9.38 -12.22 11.62
C ASP A 71 9.42 -13.05 10.30
N LEU A 72 8.64 -12.67 9.28
CA LEU A 72 8.66 -13.32 7.97
C LEU A 72 9.84 -12.86 7.11
N ASP A 73 10.23 -13.71 6.18
CA ASP A 73 11.02 -13.32 5.02
C ASP A 73 10.20 -12.44 4.07
N ASP A 74 10.88 -11.60 3.30
CA ASP A 74 10.25 -10.64 2.38
C ASP A 74 9.67 -11.28 1.10
N SER A 75 9.53 -12.60 1.05
CA SER A 75 8.88 -13.27 -0.08
C SER A 75 7.37 -13.00 -0.08
N LYS A 76 6.83 -12.82 -1.29
CA LYS A 76 5.39 -12.63 -1.50
C LYS A 76 4.61 -13.82 -0.91
N GLU A 77 5.08 -15.03 -1.18
CA GLU A 77 4.42 -16.28 -0.79
C GLU A 77 4.32 -16.40 0.73
N SER A 78 5.40 -16.08 1.46
CA SER A 78 5.42 -16.12 2.93
C SER A 78 4.43 -15.14 3.54
N VAL A 79 4.44 -13.88 3.07
CA VAL A 79 3.49 -12.85 3.54
C VAL A 79 2.05 -13.25 3.20
N TYR A 80 1.78 -13.71 1.98
CA TYR A 80 0.44 -14.08 1.55
C TYR A 80 -0.09 -15.29 2.33
N ASN A 81 0.72 -16.33 2.51
CA ASN A 81 0.34 -17.53 3.27
C ASN A 81 0.07 -17.20 4.73
N ALA A 82 0.88 -16.35 5.36
CA ALA A 82 0.66 -15.91 6.74
C ALA A 82 -0.62 -15.10 6.89
N LEU A 83 -0.89 -14.17 5.96
CA LEU A 83 -2.11 -13.36 5.96
C LEU A 83 -3.36 -14.18 5.67
N ASP A 84 -3.31 -15.12 4.72
CA ASP A 84 -4.40 -16.04 4.42
C ASP A 84 -4.69 -16.96 5.61
N ALA A 85 -3.66 -17.54 6.22
CA ALA A 85 -3.80 -18.37 7.41
C ALA A 85 -4.40 -17.58 8.58
N TRP A 86 -4.02 -16.31 8.75
CA TRP A 86 -4.57 -15.48 9.81
C TRP A 86 -6.02 -15.07 9.54
N ALA A 87 -6.32 -14.62 8.32
CA ALA A 87 -7.67 -14.21 7.94
C ALA A 87 -8.70 -15.35 7.99
N ALA A 88 -8.26 -16.61 7.82
CA ALA A 88 -9.12 -17.79 7.92
C ALA A 88 -9.77 -17.97 9.31
N TRP A 89 -9.21 -17.38 10.36
CA TRP A 89 -9.73 -17.44 11.74
C TRP A 89 -10.46 -16.16 12.17
N GLU A 90 -10.61 -15.17 11.29
CA GLU A 90 -11.31 -13.93 11.58
C GLU A 90 -12.76 -14.01 11.07
N GLN A 91 -13.71 -13.62 11.92
CA GLN A 91 -15.14 -13.61 11.57
C GLN A 91 -15.45 -12.56 10.50
N ASP A 92 -14.81 -11.39 10.60
CA ASP A 92 -14.90 -10.30 9.63
C ASP A 92 -13.51 -10.02 9.05
N PHE A 93 -13.47 -9.54 7.80
CA PHE A 93 -12.18 -9.20 7.19
C PHE A 93 -11.46 -8.13 8.03
N PRO A 94 -10.23 -8.37 8.48
CA PRO A 94 -9.64 -7.60 9.57
C PRO A 94 -8.92 -6.32 9.09
N ILE A 95 -9.66 -5.42 8.44
CA ILE A 95 -9.16 -4.15 7.86
C ILE A 95 -8.49 -3.27 8.93
N GLY A 96 -9.11 -3.15 10.11
CA GLY A 96 -8.62 -2.31 11.20
C GLY A 96 -7.22 -2.71 11.68
N PRO A 97 -7.02 -3.97 12.10
CA PRO A 97 -5.70 -4.49 12.45
C PRO A 97 -4.67 -4.38 11.32
N LEU A 98 -5.03 -4.70 10.07
CA LEU A 98 -4.14 -4.57 8.92
C LEU A 98 -3.67 -3.13 8.73
N ARG A 99 -4.57 -2.16 8.86
CA ARG A 99 -4.22 -0.73 8.78
C ARG A 99 -3.23 -0.32 9.87
N GLN A 100 -3.41 -0.80 11.10
CA GLN A 100 -2.46 -0.52 12.19
C GLN A 100 -1.10 -1.20 11.94
N ALA A 101 -1.11 -2.42 11.38
CA ALA A 101 0.11 -3.10 11.03
C ALA A 101 0.91 -2.36 9.94
N LEU A 102 0.22 -1.86 8.90
CA LEU A 102 0.83 -1.03 7.86
C LEU A 102 1.47 0.24 8.43
N ILE A 103 0.84 0.90 9.41
CA ILE A 103 1.43 2.07 10.11
C ILE A 103 2.71 1.67 10.86
N GLY A 104 2.71 0.51 11.52
CA GLY A 104 3.89 -0.03 12.20
C GLY A 104 5.05 -0.31 11.25
N LEU A 105 4.77 -1.03 10.16
CA LEU A 105 5.73 -1.33 9.10
C LEU A 105 6.30 -0.05 8.46
N GLU A 106 5.47 0.97 8.28
CA GLU A 106 5.88 2.25 7.70
C GLU A 106 6.86 3.01 8.60
N LYS A 107 6.64 2.99 9.93
CA LYS A 107 7.60 3.53 10.91
C LYS A 107 8.94 2.78 10.90
N GLN A 108 8.91 1.50 10.55
CA GLN A 108 10.08 0.63 10.47
C GLN A 108 10.68 0.59 9.06
N HIS A 109 10.17 1.42 8.13
CA HIS A 109 10.62 1.49 6.75
C HIS A 109 10.59 0.14 5.99
N GLN A 110 9.68 -0.76 6.37
CA GLN A 110 9.49 -2.08 5.74
C GLN A 110 8.70 -1.95 4.43
N TRP A 111 9.19 -1.16 3.48
CA TRP A 111 8.48 -0.78 2.26
C TRP A 111 8.09 -1.96 1.39
N HIS A 112 9.01 -2.91 1.21
CA HIS A 112 8.77 -4.14 0.46
C HIS A 112 7.59 -4.94 1.04
N ARG A 113 7.57 -5.08 2.36
CA ARG A 113 6.51 -5.77 3.10
C ARG A 113 5.17 -5.06 3.00
N ILE A 114 5.16 -3.73 3.12
CA ILE A 114 3.97 -2.89 2.92
C ILE A 114 3.35 -3.16 1.54
N ILE A 115 4.18 -3.25 0.50
CA ILE A 115 3.72 -3.55 -0.86
C ILE A 115 3.00 -4.90 -0.90
N HIS A 116 3.58 -5.95 -0.33
CA HIS A 116 2.96 -7.29 -0.31
C HIS A 116 1.65 -7.30 0.48
N VAL A 117 1.62 -6.70 1.67
CA VAL A 117 0.41 -6.63 2.50
C VAL A 117 -0.71 -5.89 1.75
N ILE A 118 -0.42 -4.73 1.17
CA ILE A 118 -1.44 -3.96 0.43
C ILE A 118 -1.91 -4.72 -0.82
N LYS A 119 -1.00 -5.32 -1.59
CA LYS A 119 -1.39 -6.12 -2.77
C LYS A 119 -2.21 -7.35 -2.40
N TRP A 120 -1.92 -7.99 -1.28
CA TRP A 120 -2.73 -9.08 -0.75
C TRP A 120 -4.13 -8.57 -0.37
N MET A 121 -4.24 -7.46 0.36
CA MET A 121 -5.54 -6.85 0.69
C MET A 121 -6.37 -6.58 -0.57
N LEU A 122 -5.75 -5.97 -1.59
CA LEU A 122 -6.40 -5.66 -2.86
C LEU A 122 -6.80 -6.91 -3.64
N SER A 123 -6.04 -8.00 -3.59
CA SER A 123 -6.39 -9.27 -4.26
C SER A 123 -7.62 -9.95 -3.64
N LYS A 124 -7.90 -9.67 -2.36
CA LYS A 124 -9.14 -10.08 -1.67
C LYS A 124 -10.31 -9.11 -1.91
N GLY A 125 -10.11 -8.07 -2.73
CA GLY A 125 -11.11 -7.02 -2.97
C GLY A 125 -11.27 -6.04 -1.81
N GLN A 126 -10.33 -6.03 -0.85
CA GLN A 126 -10.42 -5.26 0.39
C GLN A 126 -9.53 -4.02 0.35
N GLY A 127 -9.94 -2.98 1.08
CA GLY A 127 -9.17 -1.75 1.19
C GLY A 127 -9.03 -0.97 -0.13
N THR A 128 -10.00 -1.06 -1.04
CA THR A 128 -10.02 -0.37 -2.34
C THR A 128 -10.30 1.15 -2.22
N THR A 129 -9.50 1.85 -1.43
CA THR A 129 -9.63 3.29 -1.16
C THR A 129 -8.48 4.08 -1.75
N MET A 130 -8.69 5.37 -2.04
CA MET A 130 -7.60 6.27 -2.46
C MET A 130 -6.44 6.31 -1.47
N GLY A 131 -6.72 6.21 -0.17
CA GLY A 131 -5.69 6.18 0.88
C GLY A 131 -4.78 4.95 0.77
N THR A 132 -5.37 3.77 0.56
CA THR A 132 -4.61 2.52 0.37
C THR A 132 -3.75 2.58 -0.89
N TYR A 133 -4.30 3.04 -2.02
CA TYR A 133 -3.52 3.20 -3.25
C TYR A 133 -2.44 4.27 -3.09
N GLY A 134 -2.70 5.37 -2.37
CA GLY A 134 -1.70 6.38 -2.04
C GLY A 134 -0.55 5.81 -1.20
N GLN A 135 -0.86 4.99 -0.20
CA GLN A 135 0.17 4.30 0.60
C GLN A 135 0.98 3.31 -0.25
N LEU A 136 0.32 2.58 -1.17
CA LEU A 136 1.00 1.69 -2.11
C LEU A 136 1.96 2.45 -3.04
N VAL A 137 1.52 3.57 -3.62
CA VAL A 137 2.38 4.44 -4.45
C VAL A 137 3.60 4.91 -3.66
N ARG A 138 3.41 5.33 -2.40
CA ARG A 138 4.52 5.74 -1.53
C ARG A 138 5.48 4.59 -1.28
N ALA A 139 4.97 3.40 -0.94
CA ALA A 139 5.81 2.25 -0.66
C ALA A 139 6.60 1.81 -1.90
N LEU A 140 5.98 1.78 -3.07
CA LEU A 140 6.65 1.48 -4.35
C LEU A 140 7.77 2.47 -4.68
N ASP A 141 7.52 3.77 -4.47
CA ASP A 141 8.56 4.80 -4.65
C ASP A 141 9.75 4.58 -3.70
N MET A 142 9.48 4.31 -2.41
CA MET A 142 10.53 4.05 -1.43
C MET A 142 11.25 2.70 -1.63
N ASP A 143 10.62 1.75 -2.32
CA ASP A 143 11.18 0.45 -2.74
C ASP A 143 11.84 0.53 -4.14
N HIS A 144 12.12 1.75 -4.64
CA HIS A 144 12.76 2.01 -5.94
C HIS A 144 12.00 1.48 -7.17
N ARG A 145 10.67 1.40 -7.08
CA ARG A 145 9.76 0.88 -8.13
C ARG A 145 8.84 1.97 -8.66
N ALA A 146 9.41 3.11 -9.03
CA ALA A 146 8.66 4.30 -9.43
C ALA A 146 7.78 4.11 -10.68
N GLU A 147 8.18 3.27 -11.64
CA GLU A 147 7.34 2.94 -12.80
C GLU A 147 6.08 2.17 -12.39
N GLU A 148 6.18 1.25 -11.45
CA GLU A 148 5.01 0.55 -10.91
C GLU A 148 4.11 1.51 -10.11
N ALA A 149 4.72 2.46 -9.38
CA ALA A 149 3.98 3.52 -8.69
C ALA A 149 3.20 4.40 -9.70
N HIS A 150 3.80 4.71 -10.84
CA HIS A 150 3.13 5.42 -11.94
C HIS A 150 1.95 4.62 -12.50
N ASP A 151 2.13 3.33 -12.72
CA ASP A 151 1.08 2.44 -13.21
C ASP A 151 -0.13 2.40 -12.28
N VAL A 152 0.12 2.28 -10.96
CA VAL A 152 -0.94 2.37 -9.94
C VAL A 152 -1.61 3.74 -9.99
N TRP A 153 -0.83 4.82 -10.10
CA TRP A 153 -1.37 6.17 -10.23
C TRP A 153 -2.33 6.25 -11.42
N VAL A 154 -1.89 5.98 -12.64
CA VAL A 154 -2.71 6.11 -13.85
C VAL A 154 -3.97 5.25 -13.78
N LYS A 155 -3.86 4.01 -13.30
CA LYS A 155 -4.98 3.03 -13.31
C LYS A 155 -5.99 3.26 -12.19
N LYS A 156 -5.58 3.78 -11.02
CA LYS A 156 -6.42 3.76 -9.80
C LYS A 156 -6.67 5.10 -9.15
N LEU A 157 -5.80 6.09 -9.37
CA LEU A 157 -5.91 7.41 -8.75
C LEU A 157 -6.12 8.51 -9.80
N GLY A 158 -5.30 8.45 -10.85
CA GLY A 158 -5.11 9.38 -11.94
C GLY A 158 -6.30 9.61 -12.87
N VAL A 159 -7.40 8.89 -12.69
CA VAL A 159 -8.53 8.86 -13.62
C VAL A 159 -9.36 10.13 -13.54
N ASP A 160 -9.60 10.64 -12.33
CA ASP A 160 -10.36 11.87 -12.10
C ASP A 160 -9.57 12.87 -11.25
N MET A 161 -8.89 13.80 -11.93
CA MET A 161 -8.09 14.84 -11.29
C MET A 161 -8.90 15.88 -10.51
N HIS A 162 -10.22 15.97 -10.67
CA HIS A 162 -11.03 16.84 -9.82
C HIS A 162 -11.17 16.27 -8.41
N SER A 163 -11.39 14.95 -8.30
CA SER A 163 -11.69 14.29 -7.03
C SER A 163 -10.46 13.88 -6.23
N VAL A 164 -9.28 13.73 -6.86
CA VAL A 164 -8.07 13.31 -6.13
C VAL A 164 -7.63 14.39 -5.13
N PRO A 165 -7.51 14.07 -3.82
CA PRO A 165 -7.00 15.01 -2.81
C PRO A 165 -5.62 15.55 -3.18
N TRP A 166 -5.41 16.85 -2.95
CA TRP A 166 -4.15 17.52 -3.30
C TRP A 166 -2.91 16.89 -2.65
N GLN A 167 -3.06 16.28 -1.47
CA GLN A 167 -1.99 15.54 -0.79
C GLN A 167 -1.44 14.40 -1.67
N LEU A 168 -2.31 13.66 -2.35
CA LEU A 168 -1.91 12.57 -3.25
C LEU A 168 -1.28 13.12 -4.55
N CYS A 169 -1.81 14.24 -5.08
CA CYS A 169 -1.19 14.92 -6.22
C CYS A 169 0.24 15.38 -5.90
N HIS A 170 0.43 16.04 -4.74
CA HIS A 170 1.76 16.46 -4.29
C HIS A 170 2.68 15.26 -4.04
N GLN A 171 2.16 14.17 -3.46
CA GLN A 171 2.91 12.93 -3.30
C GLN A 171 3.41 12.43 -4.67
N MET A 172 2.53 12.35 -5.67
CA MET A 172 2.92 11.86 -7.00
C MET A 172 3.90 12.79 -7.72
N ILE A 173 3.76 14.11 -7.59
CA ILE A 173 4.77 15.07 -8.08
C ILE A 173 6.12 14.79 -7.42
N SER A 174 6.14 14.47 -6.13
CA SER A 174 7.37 14.15 -5.40
C SER A 174 7.98 12.81 -5.81
N VAL A 175 7.15 11.81 -6.13
CA VAL A 175 7.58 10.52 -6.70
C VAL A 175 8.30 10.79 -8.02
N TYR A 176 7.67 11.51 -8.95
CA TYR A 176 8.27 11.80 -10.25
C TYR A 176 9.57 12.61 -10.12
N TYR A 177 9.57 13.63 -9.27
CA TYR A 177 10.76 14.47 -9.06
C TYR A 177 11.94 13.66 -8.51
N ARG A 178 11.74 12.84 -7.47
CA ARG A 178 12.81 12.05 -6.85
C ARG A 178 13.42 11.00 -7.79
N ASN A 179 12.63 10.50 -8.73
CA ASN A 179 13.03 9.43 -9.65
C ASN A 179 13.37 9.95 -11.06
N ASN A 180 13.63 11.26 -11.21
CA ASN A 180 13.99 11.89 -12.49
C ASN A 180 12.95 11.72 -13.62
N MET A 181 11.66 11.66 -13.29
CA MET A 181 10.55 11.48 -14.24
C MET A 181 9.91 12.84 -14.59
N MET A 182 10.74 13.79 -15.05
CA MET A 182 10.40 15.22 -15.12
C MET A 182 9.23 15.53 -16.06
N GLU A 183 9.14 14.84 -17.19
CA GLU A 183 8.03 14.99 -18.15
C GLU A 183 6.70 14.63 -17.51
N ARG A 184 6.67 13.57 -16.69
CA ARG A 184 5.46 13.14 -15.98
C ARG A 184 5.11 14.09 -14.83
N ALA A 185 6.10 14.66 -14.15
CA ALA A 185 5.88 15.72 -13.16
C ALA A 185 5.22 16.95 -13.79
N VAL A 186 5.76 17.45 -14.89
CA VAL A 186 5.22 18.59 -15.64
C VAL A 186 3.83 18.28 -16.18
N LYS A 187 3.64 17.11 -16.81
CA LYS A 187 2.33 16.70 -17.34
C LYS A 187 1.25 16.64 -16.26
N LEU A 188 1.58 16.05 -15.11
CA LEU A 188 0.65 16.01 -13.98
C LEU A 188 0.30 17.42 -13.50
N PHE A 189 1.30 18.29 -13.35
CA PHE A 189 1.07 19.66 -12.91
C PHE A 189 0.20 20.47 -13.89
N LYS A 190 0.50 20.41 -15.19
CA LYS A 190 -0.33 21.04 -16.25
C LYS A 190 -1.76 20.52 -16.22
N GLY A 191 -1.94 19.21 -16.02
CA GLY A 191 -3.27 18.61 -15.84
C GLY A 191 -4.02 19.19 -14.64
N LEU A 192 -3.35 19.42 -13.51
CA LEU A 192 -3.95 20.04 -12.33
C LEU A 192 -4.30 21.51 -12.57
N GLU A 193 -3.43 22.25 -13.26
CA GLU A 193 -3.69 23.65 -13.61
C GLU A 193 -4.85 23.81 -14.59
N ALA A 194 -5.03 22.89 -15.52
CA ALA A 194 -6.17 22.88 -16.45
C ALA A 194 -7.54 22.74 -15.74
N PHE A 195 -7.53 22.27 -14.49
CA PHE A 195 -8.71 22.19 -13.62
C PHE A 195 -8.75 23.31 -12.57
N ASP A 196 -8.00 24.40 -12.78
CA ASP A 196 -7.86 25.55 -11.87
C ASP A 196 -7.40 25.17 -10.45
N ARG A 197 -6.75 24.01 -10.30
CA ARG A 197 -6.29 23.54 -9.00
C ARG A 197 -4.96 24.19 -8.65
N LYS A 198 -5.03 25.23 -7.83
CA LYS A 198 -3.85 25.97 -7.38
C LYS A 198 -2.97 25.13 -6.43
N PRO A 199 -1.64 25.17 -6.59
CA PRO A 199 -0.71 24.54 -5.66
C PRO A 199 -0.84 25.13 -4.25
N ARG A 200 -0.82 24.24 -3.24
CA ARG A 200 -0.96 24.61 -1.83
C ARG A 200 0.32 25.13 -1.18
N ASP A 201 1.49 24.89 -1.76
CA ASP A 201 2.80 25.22 -1.18
C ASP A 201 3.81 25.53 -2.30
N LYS A 202 4.67 26.52 -2.06
CA LYS A 202 5.83 26.86 -2.90
C LYS A 202 6.76 25.68 -3.19
N LYS A 203 6.83 24.67 -2.30
CA LYS A 203 7.62 23.44 -2.55
C LYS A 203 7.17 22.69 -3.81
N ILE A 204 5.88 22.70 -4.12
CA ILE A 204 5.34 22.06 -5.33
C ILE A 204 5.80 22.84 -6.55
N VAL A 205 5.64 24.17 -6.49
CA VAL A 205 6.05 25.08 -7.58
C VAL A 205 7.54 24.92 -7.87
N LYS A 206 8.39 24.91 -6.84
CA LYS A 206 9.85 24.70 -6.99
C LYS A 206 10.17 23.40 -7.74
N LYS A 207 9.62 22.26 -7.32
CA LYS A 207 9.86 20.97 -8.01
C LYS A 207 9.48 21.00 -9.49
N VAL A 208 8.39 21.70 -9.83
CA VAL A 208 7.93 21.82 -11.22
C VAL A 208 8.81 22.80 -12.00
N CYS A 209 9.25 23.90 -11.40
CA CYS A 209 10.22 24.82 -11.99
C CYS A 209 11.55 24.11 -12.30
N ASP A 210 12.07 23.33 -11.35
CA ASP A 210 13.26 22.52 -11.55
C ASP A 210 13.05 21.50 -12.69
N ALA A 211 11.88 20.85 -12.74
CA ALA A 211 11.54 19.94 -13.83
C ALA A 211 11.51 20.64 -15.20
N TYR A 212 10.95 21.85 -15.27
CA TYR A 212 11.00 22.66 -16.50
C TYR A 212 12.44 23.00 -16.89
N GLU A 213 13.29 23.37 -15.94
CA GLU A 213 14.69 23.68 -16.19
C GLU A 213 15.48 22.48 -16.71
N ILE A 214 15.31 21.31 -16.09
CA ILE A 214 15.93 20.05 -16.54
C ILE A 214 15.49 19.70 -17.97
N LEU A 215 14.24 19.99 -18.33
CA LEU A 215 13.70 19.78 -19.68
C LEU A 215 14.06 20.90 -20.67
N GLY A 216 14.81 21.92 -20.27
CA GLY A 216 15.17 23.06 -21.11
C GLY A 216 14.04 24.06 -21.38
N LEU A 217 12.94 23.97 -20.63
CA LEU A 217 11.72 24.77 -20.78
C LEU A 217 11.77 26.05 -19.90
N ILE A 218 12.78 26.89 -20.13
CA ILE A 218 13.06 28.06 -19.27
C ILE A 218 11.91 29.08 -19.27
N GLU A 219 11.28 29.34 -20.42
CA GLU A 219 10.14 30.26 -20.50
C GLU A 219 8.95 29.79 -19.64
N GLU A 220 8.68 28.49 -19.61
CA GLU A 220 7.59 27.91 -18.84
C GLU A 220 7.88 28.01 -17.32
N LYS A 221 9.15 27.84 -16.93
CA LYS A 221 9.61 28.08 -15.56
C LYS A 221 9.36 29.52 -15.14
N GLU A 222 9.74 30.50 -15.96
CA GLU A 222 9.56 31.93 -15.65
C GLU A 222 8.08 32.30 -15.54
N ARG A 223 7.25 31.83 -16.49
CA ARG A 223 5.79 32.02 -16.45
C ARG A 223 5.20 31.44 -15.16
N LEU A 224 5.65 30.25 -14.76
CA LEU A 224 5.16 29.60 -13.55
C LEU A 224 5.53 30.36 -12.28
N LEU A 225 6.79 30.82 -12.18
CA LEU A 225 7.27 31.62 -11.04
C LEU A 225 6.47 32.92 -10.90
N LYS A 226 6.26 33.63 -12.00
CA LYS A 226 5.46 34.86 -12.02
C LYS A 226 4.00 34.61 -11.61
N LYS A 227 3.39 33.52 -12.08
CA LYS A 227 2.00 33.17 -11.76
C LYS A 227 1.78 32.88 -10.27
N TYR A 228 2.76 32.27 -9.61
CA TYR A 228 2.65 31.85 -8.20
C TYR A 228 3.56 32.63 -7.25
N GLU A 229 4.00 33.83 -7.64
CA GLU A 229 4.89 34.70 -6.86
C GLU A 229 4.36 34.96 -5.44
N SER A 230 3.04 35.10 -5.29
CA SER A 230 2.39 35.29 -3.98
C SER A 230 2.71 34.19 -2.97
N LEU A 231 2.88 32.94 -3.42
CA LEU A 231 3.25 31.81 -2.55
C LEU A 231 4.68 31.93 -1.99
N PHE A 232 5.53 32.75 -2.60
CA PHE A 232 6.89 33.00 -2.14
C PHE A 232 6.98 34.21 -1.21
N ASN A 233 6.09 35.19 -1.38
CA ASN A 233 6.05 36.43 -0.60
C ASN A 233 5.32 36.26 0.74
N ASP A 234 4.39 35.31 0.86
CA ASP A 234 3.70 34.97 2.11
C ASP A 234 4.62 34.21 3.08
N THR A 235 5.54 34.95 3.70
CA THR A 235 6.36 34.51 4.85
C THR A 235 5.87 35.15 6.15
N SER A 236 4.57 35.41 6.29
CA SER A 236 3.97 35.74 7.59
C SER A 236 3.55 34.45 8.31
N PRO A 237 3.88 34.27 9.60
CA PRO A 237 3.50 33.05 10.31
C PRO A 237 1.98 33.04 10.45
N SER A 238 1.32 32.11 9.77
CA SER A 238 -0.12 31.92 9.94
C SER A 238 -0.38 31.60 11.41
N LYS A 239 -1.14 32.48 12.05
CA LYS A 239 -1.54 32.39 13.45
C LYS A 239 -2.14 31.00 13.69
N ARG A 240 -1.45 30.17 14.47
CA ARG A 240 -2.08 29.06 15.19
C ARG A 240 -3.23 29.68 15.99
N SER A 241 -4.45 29.41 15.55
CA SER A 241 -5.66 29.65 16.34
C SER A 241 -5.54 28.81 17.60
N THR A 242 -4.98 29.43 18.65
CA THR A 242 -4.96 28.86 19.99
C THR A 242 -6.37 29.05 20.50
N ARG A 243 -7.19 28.01 20.38
CA ARG A 243 -8.51 27.94 20.98
C ARG A 243 -8.31 27.82 22.51
N THR A 244 -8.08 28.95 23.17
CA THR A 244 -8.09 29.04 24.64
C THR A 244 -9.52 28.83 25.11
N SER A 245 -9.80 27.63 25.64
CA SER A 245 -10.99 27.38 26.44
C SER A 245 -10.88 28.18 27.74
N LYS A 246 -11.62 29.30 27.82
CA LYS A 246 -11.88 30.01 29.07
C LYS A 246 -12.56 29.06 30.04
N LYS A 247 -11.82 28.62 31.06
CA LYS A 247 -12.34 27.99 32.27
C LYS A 247 -13.13 29.07 33.03
N LYS A 248 -14.46 29.02 33.00
CA LYS A 248 -15.30 29.85 33.87
C LYS A 248 -15.38 29.16 35.23
N SER A 249 -14.72 29.74 36.22
CA SER A 249 -15.04 29.59 37.63
C SER A 249 -16.09 30.65 38.02
N LYS A 250 -17.21 30.21 38.58
CA LYS A 250 -18.08 30.94 39.52
C LYS A 250 -18.69 29.84 40.40
N SER A 251 -18.24 29.72 41.65
CA SER A 251 -18.68 30.46 42.84
C SER A 251 -20.07 30.06 43.28
#